data_AF-A0A950QU11-F1
#
_entry.id   AF-A0A950QU11-F1
#
_cell.length_a   1.000
_cell.length_b   1.000
_cell.length_c   1.000
_cell.angle_alpha   90.00
_cell.angle_beta   90.00
_cell.angle_gamma   90.00
#
_symmetry.space_group_name_H-M   'P 1'
#
loop_
_entity.id
_entity.type
_entity.pdbx_description
1 polymer ?
#
loop_
_entity_poly.entity_id
_entity_poly.type
_entity_poly.pdbx_seq_one_letter_code
_entity_poly.pdbx_strand_id
1 'polypeptide(L)' 'MTSIPTRLYSLSQVGGQCVMVLEEIDGPRLLPIWIGLYEGGAIGMALSGQ' A
#
# COMPACT_ATOMS: atom_id res chain seq x y z
N MET A 1 -18.23 10.47 -10.66
CA MET A 1 -16.99 10.38 -9.84
C MET A 1 -16.03 9.48 -10.61
N THR A 2 -14.90 9.98 -11.07
CA THR A 2 -13.91 9.21 -11.84
C THR A 2 -12.88 8.59 -10.89
N SER A 3 -12.67 7.27 -10.95
CA SER A 3 -11.60 6.61 -10.22
C SER A 3 -10.27 6.73 -10.98
N ILE A 4 -9.16 6.73 -10.25
CA ILE A 4 -7.81 6.68 -10.80
C ILE A 4 -7.27 5.27 -10.54
N PRO A 5 -6.83 4.52 -11.57
CA PRO A 5 -6.27 3.19 -11.38
C PRO A 5 -4.91 3.27 -10.69
N THR A 6 -4.65 2.35 -9.77
CA THR A 6 -3.40 2.30 -9.00
C THR A 6 -2.92 0.87 -8.82
N ARG A 7 -1.61 0.69 -8.61
CA ARG A 7 -1.01 -0.56 -8.14
C ARG A 7 -0.25 -0.36 -6.82
N LEU A 8 -0.04 -1.44 -6.09
CA LEU A 8 0.83 -1.40 -4.92
C LEU A 8 2.28 -1.19 -5.37
N TYR A 9 2.90 -0.12 -4.90
CA TYR A 9 4.31 0.19 -5.13
C TYR A 9 5.19 -0.41 -4.04
N SER A 10 4.84 -0.17 -2.78
CA SER A 10 5.59 -0.70 -1.64
C SER A 10 4.72 -0.85 -0.40
N LEU A 11 5.13 -1.77 0.48
CA LEU A 11 4.62 -1.89 1.84
C LEU A 11 5.83 -1.92 2.79
N SER A 12 5.85 -1.02 3.78
CA SER A 12 6.98 -0.92 4.71
C SER A 12 6.49 -0.70 6.13
N GLN A 13 7.09 -1.41 7.08
CA GLN A 13 6.86 -1.17 8.50
C GLN A 13 7.71 0.02 8.95
N VAL A 14 7.07 1.01 9.57
CA VAL A 14 7.73 2.21 10.11
C VAL A 14 7.30 2.35 11.57
N GLY A 15 8.16 1.89 12.48
CA GLY A 15 7.87 1.86 13.91
C GLY A 15 6.65 0.99 14.23
N GLY A 16 5.66 1.59 14.89
CA GLY A 16 4.42 0.93 15.32
C GLY A 16 3.28 0.94 14.28
N GLN A 17 3.57 1.25 13.02
CA GLN A 17 2.60 1.33 11.92
C GLN A 17 3.22 0.80 10.62
N CYS A 18 2.40 0.68 9.58
CA CYS A 18 2.85 0.38 8.22
C CYS A 18 2.46 1.51 7.27
N VAL A 19 3.30 1.73 6.25
CA VAL A 19 3.01 2.62 5.13
C VAL A 19 2.85 1.76 3.89
N MET A 20 1.66 1.83 3.30
CA MET A 20 1.38 1.27 1.98
C MET A 20 1.42 2.40 0.96
N VAL A 21 2.28 2.30 -0.04
CA VAL A 21 2.39 3.30 -1.13
C VAL A 21 1.70 2.74 -2.36
N LEU A 22 0.70 3.47 -2.86
CA LEU A 22 0.08 3.22 -4.15
C LEU A 22 0.75 4.08 -5.23
N GLU A 23 0.99 3.48 -6.38
CA GLU A 23 1.43 4.15 -7.61
C GLU A 23 0.24 4.26 -8.57
N GLU A 24 0.02 5.45 -9.12
CA GLU A 24 -0.92 5.64 -10.22
C GLU A 24 -0.46 4.89 -11.47
N ILE A 25 -1.39 4.17 -12.11
CA ILE A 25 -1.13 3.57 -13.42
C ILE A 25 -1.16 4.69 -14.48
N ASP A 26 -0.12 4.77 -15.30
CA ASP A 26 0.08 5.78 -16.35
C ASP A 26 0.23 7.24 -15.86
N GLY A 27 0.65 7.43 -14.60
CA GLY A 27 0.88 8.77 -14.04
C GLY A 27 2.06 8.82 -13.07
N PRO A 28 2.53 10.03 -12.69
CA PRO A 28 3.71 10.20 -11.85
C PRO A 28 3.39 10.22 -10.34
N ARG A 29 2.12 10.02 -9.94
CA ARG A 29 1.68 10.23 -8.55
C ARG A 29 1.89 8.99 -7.68
N LEU A 30 2.32 9.26 -6.45
CA LEU A 30 2.33 8.29 -5.35
C LEU A 30 1.33 8.72 -4.27
N LEU A 31 0.62 7.76 -3.70
CA LEU A 31 -0.30 7.97 -2.59
C LEU A 31 0.11 7.09 -1.41
N PRO A 32 0.70 7.66 -0.34
CA PRO A 32 0.94 6.92 0.88
C PRO A 32 -0.34 6.78 1.72
N ILE A 33 -0.59 5.57 2.22
CA ILE A 33 -1.68 5.23 3.13
C ILE A 33 -1.06 4.64 4.39
N TRP A 34 -1.26 5.32 5.52
CA TRP A 34 -0.84 4.84 6.84
C TRP A 34 -1.89 3.89 7.40
N ILE A 35 -1.44 2.70 7.80
CA ILE A 35 -2.28 1.64 8.35
C ILE A 35 -1.64 1.05 9.61
N GLY A 36 -2.43 0.33 10.40
CA GLY A 36 -1.92 -0.37 11.58
C GLY A 36 -1.01 -1.55 11.21
N LEU A 37 -0.27 -2.04 12.21
CA LEU A 37 0.64 -3.18 12.04
C LEU A 37 -0.09 -4.45 11.60
N TYR A 38 -1.30 -4.69 12.11
CA TYR A 38 -2.05 -5.89 11.82
C TYR A 38 -2.63 -5.86 10.40
N GLU A 39 -3.15 -4.73 9.94
CA GLU A 39 -3.56 -4.54 8.55
C GLU A 39 -2.37 -4.69 7.60
N GLY A 40 -1.23 -4.08 7.94
CA GLY A 40 0.01 -4.23 7.18
C GLY A 40 0.49 -5.68 7.10
N GLY A 41 0.47 -6.40 8.22
CA GLY A 41 0.81 -7.82 8.26
C GLY A 41 -0.12 -8.69 7.41
N ALA A 42 -1.43 -8.45 7.50
CA ALA A 42 -2.42 -9.18 6.69
C ALA A 42 -2.22 -8.95 5.18
N ILE A 43 -1.96 -7.70 4.76
CA ILE A 43 -1.65 -7.38 3.36
C ILE A 43 -0.34 -8.05 2.94
N GLY A 44 0.70 -8.00 3.78
CA GLY A 44 1.98 -8.65 3.51
C GLY A 44 1.86 -10.16 3.29
N MET A 45 1.05 -10.84 4.11
CA MET A 45 0.75 -12.27 3.93
C MET A 45 0.04 -12.53 2.59
N ALA A 46 -1.00 -11.76 2.28
CA ALA A 46 -1.74 -11.90 1.03
C ALA A 46 -0.83 -11.70 -0.21
N LEU A 47 0.07 -10.71 -0.17
CA LEU A 47 1.06 -10.48 -1.24
C LEU A 47 2.09 -11.60 -1.38
N SER A 48 2.37 -12.31 -0.30
CA SER A 48 3.30 -13.45 -0.27
C SER A 48 2.64 -14.77 -0.68
N GLY A 49 1.34 -14.75 -1.00
CA GLY A 49 0.57 -15.95 -1.35
C GLY A 49 0.25 -16.86 -0.16
N GLN A 50 0.20 -16.29 1.05
CA GLN A 50 -0.18 -16.98 2.28
C GLN A 50 -1.63 -16.69 2.67
#